data_AF-A0A353R532-F1
#
_entry.id   AF-A0A353R532-F1
#
_cell.length_a   1.000
_cell.length_b   1.000
_cell.length_c   1.000
_cell.angle_alpha   90.00
_cell.angle_beta   90.00
_cell.angle_gamma   90.00
#
_symmetry.space_group_name_H-M   'P 1'
#
loop_
_entity.id
_entity.type
_entity.pdbx_description
1 polymer ?
#
loop_
_entity_poly.entity_id
_entity_poly.type
_entity_poly.pdbx_seq_one_letter_code
_entity_poly.pdbx_strand_id
1 'polypeptide(L)' 'GLIASRHRAGLMRDDLMQSGLSPARWAHLRAPAGLDLGARMPAEIATAVIAELLAVRNGHSGQPRSIIKSDL' A
#
# COMPACT_ATOMS: atom_id res chain seq x y z
N GLY A 1 -3.59 -0.67 -5.63
CA GLY A 1 -3.77 -0.18 -4.25
C GLY A 1 -4.47 1.16 -4.26
N LEU A 2 -4.90 1.64 -3.10
CA LEU A 2 -5.49 2.97 -2.90
C LEU A 2 -4.47 3.87 -2.22
N ILE A 3 -4.22 5.05 -2.80
CA ILE A 3 -3.43 6.12 -2.16
C ILE A 3 -4.36 6.85 -1.18
N ALA A 4 -4.65 6.19 -0.06
CA ALA A 4 -5.53 6.69 1.00
C ALA A 4 -5.10 6.11 2.34
N SER A 5 -5.23 6.87 3.42
CA SER A 5 -5.08 6.33 4.77
C SER A 5 -6.10 5.21 5.02
N ARG A 6 -5.83 4.33 5.99
CA ARG A 6 -6.77 3.26 6.37
C ARG A 6 -8.17 3.80 6.68
N HIS A 7 -8.25 4.91 7.40
CA HIS A 7 -9.51 5.56 7.72
C HIS A 7 -10.25 6.04 6.46
N ARG A 8 -9.55 6.77 5.57
CA ARG A 8 -10.16 7.28 4.34
C ARG A 8 -10.57 6.17 3.38
N ALA A 9 -9.80 5.09 3.29
CA ALA A 9 -10.17 3.91 2.52
C ALA A 9 -11.46 3.26 3.04
N GLY A 10 -11.65 3.21 4.36
CA GLY A 10 -12.90 2.74 4.98
C GLY A 10 -14.12 3.56 4.56
N LEU A 11 -13.99 4.89 4.53
CA LEU A 11 -15.08 5.78 4.06
C LEU A 11 -15.37 5.56 2.57
N MET A 12 -14.33 5.43 1.74
CA MET A 12 -14.49 5.20 0.29
C MET A 12 -15.12 3.84 -0.02
N ARG A 13 -14.97 2.84 0.86
CA ARG A 13 -15.52 1.50 0.63
C ARG A 13 -17.02 1.54 0.40
N ASP A 14 -17.73 2.21 1.31
CA ASP A 14 -19.18 2.18 1.33
C ASP A 14 -19.74 2.93 0.10
N ASP A 15 -19.14 4.08 -0.26
CA ASP A 15 -19.46 4.83 -1.48
C ASP A 15 -19.19 4.02 -2.77
N LEU A 16 -18.05 3.33 -2.84
CA LEU A 16 -17.68 2.52 -4.00
C LEU A 16 -18.56 1.28 -4.14
N MET A 17 -18.94 0.64 -3.04
CA MET A 17 -19.88 -0.48 -3.04
C MET A 17 -21.26 -0.05 -3.53
N GLN A 18 -21.77 1.10 -3.07
CA GLN A 18 -23.02 1.69 -3.57
C GLN A 18 -22.94 2.04 -5.06
N SER A 19 -21.75 2.41 -5.55
CA SER A 19 -21.48 2.68 -6.97
C SER A 19 -21.30 1.42 -7.82
N GLY A 20 -21.52 0.22 -7.26
CA GLY A 20 -21.47 -1.05 -7.98
C GLY A 20 -20.11 -1.78 -7.92
N LEU A 21 -19.17 -1.36 -7.08
CA LEU A 21 -17.95 -2.12 -6.84
C LEU A 21 -18.28 -3.42 -6.09
N SER A 22 -17.95 -4.56 -6.66
CA SER A 22 -18.20 -5.84 -6.00
C SER A 22 -17.32 -6.03 -4.75
N PRO A 23 -17.81 -6.74 -3.72
CA PRO A 23 -17.02 -7.10 -2.55
C PRO A 23 -15.74 -7.86 -2.90
N ALA A 24 -15.79 -8.71 -3.94
CA ALA A 24 -14.62 -9.44 -4.44
C ALA A 24 -13.54 -8.49 -4.97
N ARG A 25 -13.91 -7.45 -5.73
CA ARG A 25 -12.94 -6.44 -6.20
C ARG A 25 -12.37 -5.62 -5.04
N TRP A 26 -13.22 -5.27 -4.06
CA TRP A 26 -12.77 -4.57 -2.85
C TRP A 26 -11.73 -5.39 -2.08
N ALA A 27 -11.92 -6.71 -1.94
CA ALA A 27 -11.00 -7.59 -1.22
C ALA A 27 -9.57 -7.62 -1.81
N HIS A 28 -9.41 -7.27 -3.10
CA HIS A 28 -8.11 -7.17 -3.75
C HIS A 28 -7.46 -5.77 -3.60
N LEU A 29 -8.17 -4.77 -3.07
CA LEU A 29 -7.62 -3.43 -2.85
C LEU A 29 -6.83 -3.37 -1.54
N ARG A 30 -5.57 -2.93 -1.64
CA ARG A 30 -4.71 -2.61 -0.50
C ARG A 30 -4.71 -1.11 -0.23
N ALA A 31 -4.82 -0.72 1.02
CA ALA A 31 -4.75 0.68 1.46
C ALA A 31 -4.05 0.78 2.83
N PRO A 32 -3.06 1.69 3.01
CA PRO A 32 -2.44 2.52 1.98
C PRO A 32 -1.67 1.71 0.93
N ALA A 33 -1.55 2.24 -0.28
CA ALA A 33 -0.64 1.72 -1.29
C ALA A 33 0.80 2.14 -0.99
N GLY A 34 1.75 1.28 -1.33
CA GLY A 34 3.18 1.47 -1.11
C GLY A 34 3.75 0.72 0.08
N LEU A 35 5.06 0.46 0.06
CA LEU A 35 5.79 -0.09 1.19
C LEU A 35 5.86 0.93 2.34
N ASP A 36 5.99 0.44 3.57
CA ASP A 36 6.16 1.29 4.74
C ASP A 36 7.57 1.87 4.80
N LEU A 37 7.78 2.97 4.08
CA LEU A 37 9.04 3.72 4.03
C LEU A 37 9.03 4.95 4.97
N GLY A 38 7.98 5.16 5.76
CA GLY A 38 7.79 6.39 6.54
C GLY A 38 7.57 7.65 5.69
N ALA A 39 7.15 7.49 4.43
CA ALA A 39 6.96 8.56 3.45
C ALA A 39 5.97 9.64 3.91
N ARG A 40 6.35 10.91 3.74
CA ARG A 40 5.55 12.11 4.07
C ARG A 40 5.39 13.06 2.89
N MET A 41 6.39 13.13 2.02
CA MET A 41 6.41 14.00 0.85
C MET A 41 5.89 13.27 -0.40
N PRO A 42 5.34 13.98 -1.40
CA PRO A 42 4.83 13.36 -2.62
C PRO A 42 5.83 12.43 -3.32
N ALA A 43 7.10 12.82 -3.40
CA ALA A 43 8.16 12.01 -3.99
C ALA A 43 8.43 10.72 -3.19
N GLU A 44 8.38 10.79 -1.86
CA GLU A 44 8.54 9.63 -0.98
C GLU A 44 7.36 8.67 -1.11
N ILE A 45 6.14 9.21 -1.22
CA ILE A 45 4.92 8.41 -1.44
C ILE A 45 4.99 7.70 -2.79
N ALA A 46 5.38 8.41 -3.85
CA ALA A 46 5.58 7.81 -5.16
C ALA A 46 6.65 6.69 -5.11
N THR A 47 7.75 6.92 -4.40
CA THR A 47 8.80 5.91 -4.19
C THR A 47 8.26 4.68 -3.46
N ALA A 48 7.46 4.86 -2.40
CA ALA A 48 6.83 3.76 -1.68
C ALA A 48 5.92 2.92 -2.59
N VAL A 49 5.12 3.56 -3.45
CA VAL A 49 4.23 2.90 -4.41
C VAL A 49 5.01 2.13 -5.47
N ILE A 50 6.05 2.75 -6.05
CA ILE A 50 6.91 2.10 -7.06
C ILE A 50 7.64 0.90 -6.44
N ALA A 51 8.11 1.01 -5.19
CA ALA A 51 8.76 -0.08 -4.49
C ALA A 51 7.81 -1.27 -4.24
N GLU A 52 6.56 -1.02 -3.84
CA GLU A 52 5.53 -2.07 -3.71
C GLU A 52 5.25 -2.73 -5.07
N LEU A 53 5.11 -1.94 -6.13
CA LEU A 53 4.87 -2.44 -7.48
C LEU A 53 5.98 -3.38 -7.93
N LEU A 54 7.24 -3.00 -7.73
CA LEU A 54 8.40 -3.83 -8.06
C LEU A 54 8.48 -5.08 -7.21
N ALA A 55 8.19 -5.00 -5.91
CA ALA A 55 8.16 -6.15 -5.01
C ALA A 55 7.14 -7.18 -5.49
N VAL A 56 5.90 -6.76 -5.76
CA VAL A 56 4.85 -7.64 -6.30
C VAL A 56 5.24 -8.22 -7.65
N ARG A 57 5.73 -7.39 -8.59
CA ARG A 57 6.13 -7.83 -9.93
C ARG A 57 7.21 -8.91 -9.87
N ASN A 58 8.14 -8.78 -8.94
CA ASN A 58 9.26 -9.70 -8.81
C ASN A 58 8.98 -10.85 -7.83
N GLY A 59 7.78 -10.96 -7.25
CA GLY A 59 7.44 -12.01 -6.27
C GLY A 59 8.15 -11.87 -4.92
N HIS A 60 8.51 -10.66 -4.52
CA HIS A 60 9.19 -10.34 -3.25
C HIS A 60 8.27 -9.61 -2.28
N SER A 61 8.60 -9.67 -0.98
CA SER A 61 7.80 -9.07 0.10
C SER A 61 8.08 -7.57 0.34
N GLY A 62 9.16 -7.03 -0.21
CA GLY A 62 9.64 -5.68 0.12
C GLY A 62 10.25 -5.55 1.52
N GLN A 63 10.44 -6.67 2.24
CA GLN A 63 11.12 -6.71 3.53
C GLN A 63 12.65 -6.68 3.37
N PRO A 64 13.40 -6.25 4.41
CA PRO A 64 14.86 -6.29 4.39
C PRO A 64 15.39 -7.69 4.05
N ARG A 65 16.38 -7.79 3.15
CA ARG A 65 17.01 -9.07 2.79
C ARG A 65 17.87 -9.66 3.92
N SER A 66 18.38 -8.81 4.80
CA SER A 66 19.15 -9.17 5.97
C SER A 66 19.00 -8.07 7.01
N ILE A 67 18.85 -8.45 8.27
CA ILE A 67 18.89 -7.51 9.39
C ILE A 67 20.33 -7.52 9.90
N ILE A 68 21.01 -6.38 9.84
CA ILE A 68 22.23 -6.18 10.61
C ILE A 68 21.78 -5.82 12.02
N LYS A 69 22.16 -6.60 13.03
CA LYS A 69 21.95 -6.20 14.43
C LYS A 69 22.71 -4.89 14.64
N SER A 70 21.96 -3.81 14.78
CA SER A 70 22.51 -2.51 15.17
C SER A 70 22.35 -2.41 16.68
N ASP A 71 23.46 -2.47 17.41
CA ASP A 71 23.52 -2.24 18.85
C ASP A 71 23.37 -0.73 19.16
N LEU A 72 22.26 -0.13 18.76
CA LEU A 72 21.88 1.24 19.12
C LEU A 72 20.95 1.26 20.33
#